data_AF-A0A519I1E0-F1
#
_entry.id   AF-A0A519I1E0-F1
#
_cell.length_a   1.000
_cell.length_b   1.000
_cell.length_c   1.000
_cell.angle_alpha   90.00
_cell.angle_beta   90.00
_cell.angle_gamma   90.00
#
_symmetry.space_group_name_H-M   'P 1'
#
loop_
_entity.id
_entity.type
_entity.pdbx_description
1 polymer ?
#
loop_
_entity_poly.entity_id
_entity_poly.type
_entity_poly.pdbx_seq_one_letter_code
_entity_poly.pdbx_strand_id
1 'polypeptide(L)' 'MTEHRPTHAELAAFLLAEFPQNRCTLEEIDEDGSVVVAHPVGERELRPGGTVSGPVMMTLADVALYVAVL' A
#
# COMPACT_ATOMS: atom_id res chain seq x y z
N MET A 1 -2.96 -17.49 -22.87
CA MET A 1 -1.85 -17.04 -22.01
C MET A 1 -2.47 -16.84 -20.66
N THR A 2 -2.22 -17.74 -19.70
CA THR A 2 -2.74 -17.57 -18.35
C THR A 2 -1.94 -16.43 -17.74
N GLU A 3 -2.54 -15.26 -17.60
CA GLU A 3 -1.91 -14.16 -16.87
C GLU A 3 -1.75 -14.64 -15.42
N HIS A 4 -0.50 -14.86 -15.02
CA HIS A 4 -0.18 -15.23 -13.67
C HIS A 4 -0.23 -13.95 -12.84
N ARG A 5 -1.39 -13.70 -12.21
CA ARG A 5 -1.54 -12.60 -11.26
C ARG A 5 -0.78 -12.94 -9.97
N PRO A 6 0.04 -12.03 -9.44
CA PRO A 6 0.71 -12.24 -8.16
C PRO A 6 -0.29 -12.48 -7.04
N THR A 7 0.07 -13.35 -6.10
CA THR A 7 -0.70 -13.55 -4.87
C THR A 7 -0.46 -12.40 -3.88
N HIS A 8 -1.36 -12.27 -2.90
CA HIS A 8 -1.19 -11.34 -1.78
C HIS A 8 0.19 -11.49 -1.11
N ALA A 9 0.61 -12.72 -0.84
CA ALA A 9 1.89 -12.99 -0.18
C ALA A 9 3.09 -12.56 -1.03
N GLU A 10 3.03 -12.76 -2.34
CA GLU A 10 4.10 -12.33 -3.26
C GLU A 10 4.20 -10.81 -3.34
N LEU A 11 3.07 -10.10 -3.44
CA LEU A 11 3.06 -8.63 -3.47
C LEU A 11 3.45 -8.03 -2.11
N ALA A 12 2.99 -8.60 -1.00
CA ALA A 12 3.40 -8.15 0.33
C ALA A 12 4.92 -8.34 0.56
N ALA A 13 5.47 -9.48 0.14
CA ALA A 13 6.90 -9.75 0.20
C ALA A 13 7.70 -8.79 -0.71
N PHE A 14 7.19 -8.53 -1.92
CA PHE A 14 7.78 -7.59 -2.86
C PHE A 14 7.83 -6.17 -2.28
N LEU A 15 6.73 -5.66 -1.70
CA LEU A 15 6.70 -4.33 -1.09
C LEU A 15 7.72 -4.19 0.04
N LEU A 16 7.88 -5.23 0.87
CA LEU A 16 8.85 -5.23 1.96
C LEU A 16 10.30 -5.24 1.44
N ALA A 17 10.56 -5.97 0.35
CA ALA A 17 11.90 -6.11 -0.22
C ALA A 17 12.35 -4.84 -0.97
N GLU A 18 11.49 -4.29 -1.82
CA GLU A 18 11.82 -3.16 -2.70
C GLU A 18 11.61 -1.79 -2.01
N PHE A 19 10.71 -1.72 -1.04
CA PHE A 19 10.39 -0.48 -0.31
C PHE A 19 10.46 -0.67 1.21
N PRO A 20 11.60 -1.09 1.79
CA PRO A 20 11.72 -1.37 3.24
C PRO A 20 11.44 -0.14 4.13
N GLN A 21 11.57 1.08 3.59
CA GLN A 21 11.23 2.34 4.26
C GLN A 21 9.72 2.66 4.25
N ASN A 22 8.96 2.02 3.35
CA ASN A 22 7.53 2.24 3.25
C ASN A 22 6.81 1.49 4.37
N ARG A 23 5.92 2.17 5.07
CA ARG A 23 5.15 1.60 6.18
C ARG A 23 3.78 1.07 5.74
N CYS A 24 3.45 1.17 4.46
CA CYS A 24 2.18 0.65 3.96
C CYS A 24 2.15 -0.88 4.01
N THR A 25 0.99 -1.43 4.37
CA THR A 25 0.72 -2.87 4.39
C THR A 25 -0.36 -3.20 3.37
N LEU A 26 -0.17 -4.30 2.64
CA LEU A 26 -1.19 -4.86 1.78
C LEU A 26 -2.11 -5.73 2.64
N GLU A 27 -3.37 -5.35 2.75
CA GLU A 27 -4.37 -6.06 3.55
C GLU A 27 -5.10 -7.12 2.72
N GLU A 28 -5.58 -6.75 1.52
CA GLU A 28 -6.42 -7.62 0.69
C GLU A 28 -6.12 -7.43 -0.80
N ILE A 29 -6.31 -8.52 -1.57
CA ILE A 29 -6.36 -8.52 -3.04
C ILE A 29 -7.56 -9.37 -3.45
N ASP A 30 -8.44 -8.79 -4.26
CA ASP A 30 -9.63 -9.47 -4.78
C ASP A 30 -9.42 -10.02 -6.19
N GLU A 31 -10.30 -10.95 -6.59
CA GLU A 31 -10.28 -11.58 -7.91
C GLU A 31 -10.48 -10.60 -9.07
N ASP A 32 -11.12 -9.45 -8.82
CA ASP A 32 -11.31 -8.40 -9.83
C ASP A 32 -10.11 -7.44 -9.96
N GLY A 33 -9.08 -7.62 -9.14
CA GLY A 33 -7.87 -6.77 -9.11
C GLY A 33 -7.97 -5.59 -8.15
N SER A 34 -9.05 -5.48 -7.36
CA SER A 34 -9.13 -4.53 -6.26
C SER A 34 -8.11 -4.85 -5.18
N VAL A 35 -7.49 -3.82 -4.60
CA VAL A 35 -6.51 -3.97 -3.52
C VAL A 35 -6.84 -3.06 -2.36
N VAL A 36 -6.62 -3.55 -1.15
CA VAL A 36 -6.74 -2.77 0.08
C VAL A 36 -5.35 -2.59 0.67
N VAL A 37 -4.92 -1.33 0.77
CA VAL A 37 -3.64 -0.95 1.38
C VAL A 37 -3.92 -0.07 2.59
N ALA A 38 -3.16 -0.28 3.67
CA ALA A 38 -3.21 0.52 4.88
C ALA A 38 -1.87 1.20 5.17
N HIS A 39 -1.90 2.35 5.86
CA HIS A 39 -0.71 3.01 6.39
C HIS A 39 -0.92 3.27 7.90
N PRO A 40 -0.09 2.70 8.79
CA PRO A 40 -0.21 2.95 10.23
C PRO A 40 0.02 4.43 10.57
N VAL A 41 -0.96 5.07 11.19
CA VAL A 41 -0.89 6.49 11.58
C VAL A 41 -0.44 6.61 13.04
N GLY A 42 0.69 7.28 13.25
CA GLY A 42 1.15 7.77 14.55
C GLY A 42 1.46 9.27 14.48
N GLU A 43 2.12 9.81 15.52
CA GLU A 43 2.39 11.25 15.62
C GLU A 43 3.15 11.82 14.41
N ARG A 44 4.01 11.00 13.78
CA ARG A 44 4.85 11.40 12.63
C ARG A 44 4.05 11.60 11.34
N GLU A 45 2.86 11.01 11.26
CA GLU A 45 1.99 11.06 10.09
C GLU A 45 0.97 12.20 10.16
N LEU A 46 0.86 12.87 11.31
CA LEU A 46 -0.12 13.92 11.58
C LEU A 46 0.40 15.33 11.27
N ARG A 47 -0.53 16.21 10.89
CA ARG A 47 -0.32 17.67 10.83
C ARG A 47 -0.87 18.35 12.08
N PRO A 48 -0.54 19.63 12.34
CA PRO A 48 -1.18 20.40 13.41
C PRO A 48 -2.71 20.27 13.36
N GLY A 49 -3.32 19.94 14.50
CA GLY A 49 -4.75 19.63 14.59
C GLY A 49 -5.11 18.15 14.51
N GLY A 50 -4.14 17.23 14.48
CA GLY A 50 -4.37 15.80 14.71
C GLY A 50 -4.99 15.04 13.53
N THR A 51 -4.86 15.56 12.31
CA THR A 51 -5.34 14.88 11.08
C THR A 51 -4.17 14.36 10.27
N VAL A 52 -4.41 13.36 9.43
CA VAL A 52 -3.39 12.78 8.54
C VAL A 52 -2.87 13.84 7.57
N SER A 53 -1.56 13.90 7.39
CA SER A 53 -0.93 14.84 6.48
C SER A 53 -1.22 14.51 5.01
N GLY A 54 -1.29 15.54 4.17
CA GLY A 54 -1.44 15.38 2.72
C GLY A 54 -0.39 14.46 2.08
N PRO A 55 0.91 14.60 2.43
CA PRO A 55 1.95 13.70 1.94
C PRO A 55 1.70 12.23 2.30
N VAL A 56 1.26 11.93 3.52
CA VAL A 56 0.93 10.54 3.92
C VAL A 56 -0.24 9.99 3.11
N MET A 57 -1.30 10.78 2.91
CA MET A 57 -2.42 10.38 2.06
C MET A 57 -1.98 10.12 0.61
N MET A 58 -1.09 10.96 0.07
CA MET A 58 -0.56 10.77 -1.29
C MET A 58 0.31 9.52 -1.39
N THR A 59 1.18 9.26 -0.40
CA THR A 59 1.97 8.02 -0.36
C THR A 59 1.08 6.78 -0.31
N LEU A 60 0.02 6.79 0.51
CA LEU A 60 -0.93 5.68 0.57
C LEU A 60 -1.61 5.44 -0.79
N ALA A 61 -2.08 6.50 -1.45
CA ALA A 61 -2.73 6.41 -2.75
C ALA A 61 -1.78 5.90 -3.85
N ASP A 62 -0.53 6.40 -3.88
CA ASP A 62 0.49 6.00 -4.84
C ASP A 62 0.84 4.51 -4.70
N VAL A 63 1.04 4.05 -3.46
CA VAL A 63 1.35 2.63 -3.18
C VAL A 63 0.17 1.73 -3.55
N ALA A 64 -1.07 2.12 -3.21
CA ALA A 64 -2.25 1.35 -3.58
C ALA A 64 -2.38 1.19 -5.09
N LEU A 65 -2.19 2.28 -5.85
CA LEU A 65 -2.22 2.23 -7.31
C LEU A 65 -1.07 1.38 -7.87
N TYR A 66 0.13 1.52 -7.32
CA TYR A 66 1.29 0.76 -7.74
C TYR A 66 1.08 -0.75 -7.59
N VAL A 67 0.48 -1.19 -6.47
CA VAL A 67 0.13 -2.60 -6.26
C VAL A 67 -0.98 -3.05 -7.21
N ALA A 68 -1.98 -2.21 -7.46
CA ALA A 68 -3.12 -2.55 -8.32
C ALA A 68 -2.75 -2.77 -9.80
N VAL A 69 -1.61 -2.25 -10.27
CA VAL A 69 -1.16 -2.38 -11.67
C VAL A 69 -0.10 -3.47 -11.89
N LEU A 70 0.32 -4.15 -10.83
CA LEU A 70 1.26 -5.29 -10.87
C LEU A 70 0.52 -6.63 -10.96
#